data_AF-A0A7J6TWK4-F1
#
_entry.id   AF-A0A7J6TWK4-F1
#
_cell.length_a   1.000
_cell.length_b   1.000
_cell.length_c   1.000
_cell.angle_alpha   90.00
_cell.angle_beta   90.00
_cell.angle_gamma   90.00
#
_symmetry.space_group_name_H-M   'P 1'
#
loop_
_entity.id
_entity.type
_entity.pdbx_description
1 polymer ?
#
loop_
_entity_poly.entity_id
_entity_poly.type
_entity_poly.pdbx_seq_one_letter_code
_entity_poly.pdbx_strand_id
1 'polypeptide(L)'
;MPATTGHKSLASEPIADDEVWMEDGMAAEKLFNASTTGYTYDDIILMPGHVKTNADEVSVKTRITKKISLAVPIVSSPMDTVTEHHMAIAVAQMGGLGVIHNNNEIAEQVAEVRAVKRFKNGFIMDPITLGPEATIADVDKIKATRGFSTVPVTESGSMGSKLLGLVTSRDIDFRKDRSIKLSEVMTPAEKLVVGCDPISLPEAHRRIR
;
A
#
# COMPACT_ATOMS: atom_id res chain seq x y z
N MET A 1 -39.14 16.96 -17.42
CA MET A 1 -39.05 16.03 -18.56
C MET A 1 -37.76 15.25 -18.42
N PRO A 2 -37.77 13.93 -18.19
CA PRO A 2 -36.55 13.15 -18.13
C PRO A 2 -36.18 12.67 -19.54
N ALA A 3 -35.01 13.06 -20.03
CA ALA A 3 -34.43 12.49 -21.24
C ALA A 3 -33.71 11.19 -20.88
N THR A 4 -34.35 10.07 -21.21
CA THR A 4 -33.79 8.72 -21.21
C THR A 4 -32.72 8.64 -22.29
N THR A 5 -31.44 8.71 -21.91
CA THR A 5 -30.33 8.42 -22.84
C THR A 5 -29.94 6.97 -22.66
N GLY A 6 -30.48 6.11 -23.52
CA GLY A 6 -30.21 4.68 -23.53
C GLY A 6 -28.73 4.38 -23.81
N HIS A 7 -28.19 3.41 -23.08
CA HIS A 7 -26.94 2.74 -23.41
C HIS A 7 -27.08 2.08 -24.79
N LYS A 8 -26.55 2.71 -25.84
CA LYS A 8 -26.28 2.01 -27.09
C LYS A 8 -25.08 1.10 -26.86
N SER A 9 -25.34 -0.20 -26.85
CA SER A 9 -24.36 -1.22 -27.13
C SER A 9 -23.66 -0.84 -28.45
N LEU A 10 -22.36 -0.55 -28.39
CA LEU A 10 -21.51 -0.47 -29.57
C LEU A 10 -21.27 -1.91 -30.04
N ALA A 11 -22.31 -2.50 -30.63
CA ALA A 11 -22.12 -3.63 -31.52
C ALA A 11 -21.28 -3.11 -32.69
N SER A 12 -20.03 -3.55 -32.75
CA SER A 12 -19.13 -3.31 -33.87
C SER A 12 -19.82 -3.81 -35.14
N GLU A 13 -20.04 -2.91 -36.10
CA GLU A 13 -20.44 -3.30 -37.44
C GLU A 13 -19.40 -4.27 -38.03
N PRO A 14 -19.82 -5.30 -38.77
CA PRO A 14 -18.89 -6.25 -39.37
C PRO A 14 -18.08 -5.51 -40.44
N ILE A 15 -16.78 -5.43 -40.22
CA ILE A 15 -15.82 -4.95 -41.21
C ILE A 15 -15.83 -5.96 -42.36
N ALA A 16 -15.95 -5.50 -43.60
CA ALA A 16 -16.00 -6.36 -44.78
C ALA A 16 -14.80 -7.33 -44.83
N ASP A 17 -15.08 -8.63 -44.90
CA ASP A 17 -14.13 -9.75 -44.86
C ASP A 17 -13.36 -9.94 -46.19
N ASP A 18 -12.67 -8.92 -46.70
CA ASP A 18 -11.84 -9.02 -47.92
C ASP A 18 -10.36 -8.62 -47.70
N GLU A 19 -9.86 -8.71 -46.47
CA GLU A 19 -8.41 -8.75 -46.20
C GLU A 19 -8.00 -10.20 -45.91
N VAL A 20 -7.39 -10.87 -46.89
CA VAL A 20 -6.70 -12.13 -46.67
C VAL A 20 -5.45 -11.84 -45.85
N TRP A 21 -5.54 -12.02 -44.54
CA TRP A 21 -4.36 -12.03 -43.68
C TRP A 21 -3.53 -13.25 -44.06
N MET A 22 -2.30 -13.04 -44.53
CA MET A 22 -1.33 -14.14 -44.58
C MET A 22 -1.13 -14.62 -43.15
N GLU A 23 -1.51 -15.87 -42.87
CA GLU A 23 -1.17 -16.55 -41.61
C GLU A 23 0.35 -16.79 -41.57
N ASP A 24 1.10 -15.76 -41.21
CA ASP A 24 2.52 -15.86 -40.88
C ASP A 24 2.69 -16.09 -39.37
N GLY A 25 3.57 -17.02 -39.01
CA GLY A 25 3.81 -17.47 -37.63
C GLY A 25 3.20 -18.82 -37.26
N MET A 26 3.37 -19.22 -35.99
CA MET A 26 2.81 -20.46 -35.43
C MET A 26 1.90 -20.17 -34.25
N ALA A 27 0.69 -20.74 -34.27
CA ALA A 27 -0.21 -20.71 -33.12
C ALA A 27 0.40 -21.44 -31.91
N ALA A 28 0.17 -20.93 -30.70
CA ALA A 28 0.72 -21.49 -29.46
C ALA A 28 0.37 -22.99 -29.28
N GLU A 29 -0.86 -23.39 -29.61
CA GLU A 29 -1.30 -24.78 -29.53
C GLU A 29 -0.45 -25.69 -30.42
N LYS A 30 -0.20 -25.27 -31.67
CA LYS A 30 0.65 -26.02 -32.60
C LYS A 30 2.10 -26.03 -32.12
N LEU A 31 2.62 -24.91 -31.63
CA LEU A 31 4.00 -24.80 -31.14
C LEU A 31 4.26 -25.72 -29.94
N PHE A 32 3.39 -25.69 -28.93
CA PHE A 32 3.57 -26.44 -27.68
C PHE A 32 3.13 -27.90 -27.77
N ASN A 33 2.26 -28.27 -28.73
CA ASN A 33 1.80 -29.67 -28.90
C ASN A 33 2.54 -30.43 -30.00
N ALA A 34 3.29 -29.78 -30.90
CA ALA A 34 3.92 -30.44 -32.04
C ALA A 34 5.17 -31.27 -31.70
N SER A 35 5.80 -31.05 -30.54
CA SER A 35 7.06 -31.71 -30.21
C SER A 35 7.15 -32.06 -28.72
N THR A 36 8.00 -33.04 -28.39
CA THR A 36 8.33 -33.42 -26.99
C THR A 36 9.43 -32.52 -26.40
N THR A 37 9.78 -31.42 -27.08
CA THR A 37 10.83 -30.48 -26.67
C THR A 37 10.26 -29.42 -25.73
N GLY A 38 10.99 -29.10 -24.65
CA GLY A 38 10.66 -27.98 -23.78
C GLY A 38 11.20 -26.66 -24.31
N TYR A 39 10.44 -25.59 -24.16
CA TYR A 39 10.83 -24.22 -24.51
C TYR A 39 10.99 -23.37 -23.25
N THR A 40 11.98 -22.48 -23.24
CA THR A 40 12.12 -21.38 -22.26
C THR A 40 11.68 -20.04 -22.87
N TYR A 41 11.69 -18.97 -22.07
CA TYR A 41 11.26 -17.64 -22.52
C TYR A 41 12.11 -17.08 -23.67
N ASP A 42 13.41 -17.40 -23.71
CA ASP A 42 14.33 -16.92 -24.74
C ASP A 42 14.20 -17.66 -26.09
N ASP A 43 13.50 -18.80 -26.11
CA ASP A 43 13.33 -19.62 -27.33
C ASP A 43 12.17 -19.12 -28.22
N ILE A 44 11.31 -18.24 -27.70
CA ILE A 44 10.08 -17.81 -28.35
C ILE A 44 9.97 -16.30 -28.39
N ILE A 45 9.34 -15.79 -29.46
CA ILE A 45 9.01 -14.37 -29.61
C ILE A 45 7.53 -14.23 -29.99
N LEU A 46 6.93 -13.12 -29.59
CA LEU A 46 5.57 -12.76 -30.00
C LEU A 46 5.63 -11.91 -31.26
N MET A 47 4.91 -12.32 -32.30
CA MET A 47 4.78 -11.52 -33.51
C MET A 47 3.96 -10.26 -33.22
N PRO A 48 4.38 -9.07 -33.71
CA PRO A 48 3.66 -7.83 -33.48
C PRO A 48 2.32 -7.84 -34.23
N GLY A 49 1.31 -7.22 -33.62
CA GLY A 49 -0.01 -7.02 -34.22
C GLY A 49 -0.33 -5.54 -34.42
N HIS A 50 -1.51 -5.26 -34.97
CA HIS A 50 -2.00 -3.90 -35.16
C HIS A 50 -2.44 -3.27 -33.81
N VAL A 51 -1.96 -2.07 -33.51
CA VAL A 51 -2.25 -1.35 -32.25
C VAL A 51 -3.28 -0.24 -32.50
N LYS A 52 -4.35 -0.19 -31.69
CA LYS A 52 -5.40 0.85 -31.74
C LYS A 52 -5.52 1.69 -30.47
N THR A 53 -4.77 1.36 -29.43
CA THR A 53 -4.86 1.94 -28.08
C THR A 53 -3.49 2.39 -27.61
N ASN A 54 -3.46 3.38 -26.71
CA ASN A 54 -2.22 3.79 -26.07
C ASN A 54 -1.78 2.80 -24.99
N ALA A 55 -0.50 2.81 -24.63
CA ALA A 55 0.07 1.85 -23.69
C ALA A 55 -0.50 2.00 -22.26
N ASP A 56 -0.89 3.20 -21.86
CA ASP A 56 -1.47 3.53 -20.55
C ASP A 56 -2.94 3.08 -20.41
N GLU A 57 -3.62 2.85 -21.53
CA GLU A 57 -5.00 2.35 -21.55
C GLU A 57 -5.07 0.82 -21.43
N VAL A 58 -3.93 0.12 -21.57
CA VAL A 58 -3.87 -1.34 -21.51
C VAL A 58 -4.06 -1.83 -20.07
N SER A 59 -5.12 -2.59 -19.84
CA SER A 59 -5.40 -3.19 -18.54
C SER A 59 -4.53 -4.42 -18.27
N VAL A 60 -3.65 -4.34 -17.28
CA VAL A 60 -2.83 -5.47 -16.78
C VAL A 60 -3.48 -6.21 -15.61
N LYS A 61 -4.77 -5.96 -15.33
CA LYS A 61 -5.49 -6.62 -14.24
C LYS A 61 -5.53 -8.14 -14.46
N THR A 62 -5.17 -8.89 -13.43
CA THR A 62 -5.11 -10.36 -13.50
C THR A 62 -5.80 -11.00 -12.30
N ARG A 63 -6.04 -12.31 -12.38
CA ARG A 63 -6.62 -13.09 -11.29
C ARG A 63 -5.58 -14.06 -10.75
N ILE A 64 -5.30 -13.94 -9.45
CA ILE A 64 -4.40 -14.87 -8.75
C ILE A 64 -5.15 -16.07 -8.18
N THR A 65 -6.43 -15.89 -7.80
CA THR A 65 -7.28 -17.00 -7.37
C THR A 65 -8.68 -16.92 -7.99
N LYS A 66 -9.52 -17.93 -7.68
CA LYS A 66 -10.94 -17.94 -8.04
C LYS A 66 -11.72 -16.72 -7.51
N LYS A 67 -11.23 -16.03 -6.46
CA LYS A 67 -11.95 -14.92 -5.82
C LYS A 67 -11.15 -13.62 -5.73
N ILE A 68 -9.84 -13.66 -5.95
CA ILE A 68 -8.95 -12.51 -5.75
C ILE A 68 -8.37 -12.09 -7.10
N SER A 69 -8.60 -10.82 -7.46
CA SER A 69 -7.98 -10.12 -8.57
C SER A 69 -6.91 -9.16 -8.08
N LEU A 70 -5.88 -8.96 -8.90
CA LEU A 70 -4.79 -8.00 -8.69
C LEU A 70 -4.88 -6.91 -9.76
N ALA A 71 -4.47 -5.71 -9.40
CA ALA A 71 -4.38 -4.61 -10.36
C ALA A 71 -3.19 -4.79 -11.29
N VAL A 72 -2.10 -5.36 -10.78
CA VAL A 72 -0.84 -5.61 -11.48
C VAL A 72 -0.45 -7.08 -11.32
N PRO A 73 0.05 -7.77 -12.36
CA PRO A 73 0.36 -9.20 -12.33
C PRO A 73 1.74 -9.48 -11.71
N ILE A 74 2.04 -8.84 -10.58
CA ILE A 74 3.32 -8.98 -9.87
C ILE A 74 3.06 -9.58 -8.49
N VAL A 75 3.78 -10.66 -8.19
CA VAL A 75 3.75 -11.35 -6.90
C VAL A 75 5.18 -11.52 -6.38
N SER A 76 5.44 -11.17 -5.13
CA SER A 76 6.76 -11.38 -4.53
C SER A 76 6.93 -12.81 -4.03
N SER A 77 8.13 -13.36 -4.23
CA SER A 77 8.46 -14.74 -3.86
C SER A 77 8.47 -14.94 -2.34
N PRO A 78 7.95 -16.08 -1.81
CA PRO A 78 7.95 -16.38 -0.38
C PRO A 78 9.33 -16.87 0.12
N MET A 79 10.33 -16.00 0.01
CA MET A 79 11.70 -16.25 0.46
C MET A 79 12.06 -15.27 1.58
N ASP A 80 12.81 -15.73 2.57
CA ASP A 80 13.30 -14.92 3.71
C ASP A 80 14.08 -13.68 3.25
N THR A 81 14.89 -13.83 2.21
CA THR A 81 15.66 -12.75 1.59
C THR A 81 14.83 -11.77 0.76
N VAL A 82 13.53 -12.05 0.53
CA VAL A 82 12.69 -11.29 -0.40
C VAL A 82 11.47 -10.68 0.28
N THR A 83 10.67 -11.48 0.99
CA THR A 83 9.32 -11.07 1.41
C THR A 83 9.05 -11.25 2.89
N GLU A 84 9.29 -10.17 3.64
CA GLU A 84 8.70 -9.89 4.95
C GLU A 84 7.59 -8.81 4.83
N HIS A 85 7.05 -8.33 5.95
CA HIS A 85 5.96 -7.37 6.01
C HIS A 85 6.23 -6.09 5.21
N HIS A 86 7.46 -5.57 5.24
CA HIS A 86 7.85 -4.38 4.49
C HIS A 86 7.64 -4.54 2.98
N MET A 87 8.14 -5.64 2.40
CA MET A 87 7.98 -5.93 0.97
C MET A 87 6.51 -6.23 0.63
N ALA A 88 5.83 -7.00 1.47
CA ALA A 88 4.42 -7.34 1.25
C ALA A 88 3.52 -6.10 1.24
N ILE A 89 3.78 -5.12 2.11
CA ILE A 89 3.07 -3.83 2.11
C ILE A 89 3.37 -3.05 0.83
N ALA A 90 4.64 -2.92 0.45
CA ALA A 90 5.05 -2.15 -0.72
C ALA A 90 4.44 -2.69 -2.02
N VAL A 91 4.50 -4.01 -2.22
CA VAL A 91 3.93 -4.66 -3.42
C VAL A 91 2.41 -4.53 -3.43
N ALA A 92 1.74 -4.66 -2.28
CA ALA A 92 0.30 -4.46 -2.18
C ALA A 92 -0.12 -3.01 -2.48
N GLN A 93 0.67 -2.01 -2.08
CA GLN A 93 0.42 -0.60 -2.41
C GLN A 93 0.53 -0.33 -3.91
N MET A 94 1.41 -1.03 -4.62
CA MET A 94 1.54 -0.97 -6.08
C MET A 94 0.46 -1.79 -6.82
N GLY A 95 -0.43 -2.47 -6.09
CA GLY A 95 -1.54 -3.25 -6.66
C GLY A 95 -1.21 -4.72 -6.98
N GLY A 96 -0.04 -5.21 -6.51
CA GLY A 96 0.36 -6.61 -6.57
C GLY A 96 0.04 -7.39 -5.29
N LEU A 97 0.71 -8.52 -5.08
CA LEU A 97 0.58 -9.36 -3.89
C LEU A 97 1.95 -9.76 -3.32
N GLY A 98 2.12 -9.67 -2.00
CA GLY A 98 3.29 -10.25 -1.33
C GLY A 98 2.94 -11.54 -0.57
N VAL A 99 3.80 -12.56 -0.68
CA VAL A 99 3.68 -13.82 0.07
C VAL A 99 4.78 -13.89 1.10
N ILE A 100 4.44 -13.83 2.39
CA ILE A 100 5.42 -13.93 3.48
C ILE A 100 6.00 -15.34 3.50
N HIS A 101 7.32 -15.45 3.62
CA HIS A 101 8.03 -16.72 3.72
C HIS A 101 7.64 -17.52 4.98
N ASN A 102 8.00 -18.80 5.01
CA ASN A 102 7.70 -19.72 6.12
C ASN A 102 8.94 -20.12 6.94
N ASN A 103 10.09 -19.47 6.72
CA ASN A 103 11.33 -19.69 7.46
C ASN A 103 11.36 -18.87 8.77
N ASN A 104 10.25 -18.87 9.51
CA ASN A 104 10.04 -18.13 10.75
C ASN A 104 9.35 -19.04 11.77
N GLU A 105 9.45 -18.71 13.05
CA GLU A 105 8.53 -19.31 14.02
C GLU A 105 7.07 -18.92 13.69
N ILE A 106 6.10 -19.76 14.05
CA ILE A 106 4.68 -19.49 13.78
C ILE A 106 4.26 -18.13 14.36
N ALA A 107 4.74 -17.80 15.55
CA ALA A 107 4.44 -16.53 16.22
C ALA A 107 4.96 -15.32 15.44
N GLU A 108 6.17 -15.43 14.89
CA GLU A 108 6.81 -14.38 14.09
C GLU A 108 6.07 -14.19 12.76
N GLN A 109 5.77 -15.27 12.02
CA GLN A 109 5.01 -15.17 10.78
C GLN A 109 3.62 -14.55 11.00
N VAL A 110 2.97 -14.87 12.12
CA VAL A 110 1.70 -14.23 12.49
C VAL A 110 1.87 -12.75 12.79
N ALA A 111 2.99 -12.34 13.41
CA ALA A 111 3.30 -10.93 13.63
C ALA A 111 3.51 -10.18 12.31
N GLU A 112 4.24 -10.79 11.36
CA GLU A 112 4.45 -10.28 10.00
C GLU A 112 3.11 -10.06 9.27
N VAL A 113 2.24 -11.08 9.26
CA VAL A 113 0.90 -10.98 8.65
C VAL A 113 0.06 -9.89 9.35
N ARG A 114 0.10 -9.81 10.68
CA ARG A 114 -0.60 -8.77 11.43
C ARG A 114 -0.10 -7.38 11.06
N ALA A 115 1.21 -7.19 10.89
CA ALA A 115 1.79 -5.92 10.46
C ALA A 115 1.25 -5.50 9.10
N VAL A 116 1.26 -6.40 8.11
CA VAL A 116 0.69 -6.15 6.77
C VAL A 116 -0.81 -5.82 6.82
N LYS A 117 -1.60 -6.58 7.59
CA LYS A 117 -3.06 -6.38 7.65
C LYS A 117 -3.47 -5.15 8.46
N ARG A 118 -2.70 -4.79 9.48
CA ARG A 118 -2.92 -3.57 10.27
C ARG A 118 -2.48 -2.33 9.52
N PHE A 119 -1.55 -2.45 8.59
CA PHE A 119 -1.14 -1.36 7.74
C PHE A 119 -2.34 -0.81 6.97
N LYS A 120 -2.82 0.36 7.41
CA LYS A 120 -3.84 1.14 6.73
C LYS A 120 -3.13 2.33 6.14
N ASN A 121 -3.10 2.41 4.81
CA ASN A 121 -2.56 3.60 4.15
C ASN A 121 -3.28 4.84 4.72
N GLY A 122 -2.52 5.79 5.28
CA GLY A 122 -3.04 6.99 5.93
C GLY A 122 -3.28 6.93 7.45
N PHE A 123 -3.24 5.77 8.11
CA PHE A 123 -3.25 5.69 9.59
C PHE A 123 -1.93 5.15 10.14
N ILE A 124 -1.36 5.86 11.11
CA ILE A 124 -0.17 5.42 11.85
C ILE A 124 -0.66 4.54 13.01
N MET A 125 -0.40 3.22 12.92
CA MET A 125 -0.93 2.24 13.89
C MET A 125 -0.10 2.13 15.16
N ASP A 126 1.21 2.33 15.07
CA ASP A 126 2.14 2.25 16.20
C ASP A 126 3.02 3.51 16.23
N PRO A 127 2.45 4.67 16.63
CA PRO A 127 3.22 5.88 16.76
C PRO A 127 4.17 5.77 17.95
N ILE A 128 5.35 6.38 17.83
CA ILE A 128 6.20 6.59 19.01
C ILE A 128 5.44 7.53 19.94
N THR A 129 5.27 7.11 21.19
CA THR A 129 4.63 7.89 22.25
C THR A 129 5.64 8.17 23.35
N LEU A 130 5.44 9.26 24.09
CA LEU A 130 6.28 9.63 25.24
C LEU A 130 5.40 9.93 26.45
N GLY A 131 5.97 9.75 27.64
CA GLY A 131 5.30 10.09 28.89
C GLY A 131 5.32 11.60 29.16
N PRO A 132 4.48 12.10 30.09
CA PRO A 132 4.46 13.52 30.46
C PRO A 132 5.77 14.02 31.09
N GLU A 133 6.52 13.10 31.71
CA GLU A 133 7.82 13.38 32.36
C GLU A 133 9.01 13.38 31.39
N ALA A 134 8.80 12.96 30.13
CA ALA A 134 9.84 13.04 29.11
C ALA A 134 10.21 14.50 28.83
N THR A 135 11.37 14.72 28.25
CA THR A 135 11.90 16.07 28.00
C THR A 135 11.87 16.44 26.53
N ILE A 136 12.03 17.74 26.22
CA ILE A 136 12.21 18.19 24.83
C ILE A 136 13.43 17.52 24.19
N ALA A 137 14.51 17.27 24.95
CA ALA A 137 15.69 16.56 24.46
C ALA A 137 15.37 15.14 23.95
N ASP A 138 14.36 14.47 24.51
CA ASP A 138 13.95 13.13 24.06
C ASP A 138 13.22 13.21 22.71
N VAL A 139 12.43 14.26 22.49
CA VAL A 139 11.82 14.54 21.18
C VAL A 139 12.89 14.88 20.14
N ASP A 140 13.93 15.63 20.51
CA ASP A 140 15.04 15.94 19.61
C ASP A 140 15.82 14.68 19.19
N LYS A 141 15.98 13.70 20.09
CA LYS A 141 16.56 12.38 19.74
C LYS A 141 15.68 11.63 18.73
N ILE A 142 14.35 11.69 18.88
CA ILE A 142 13.42 11.09 17.91
C ILE A 142 13.55 11.80 16.56
N LYS A 143 13.61 13.13 16.56
CA LYS A 143 13.79 13.95 15.35
C LYS A 143 15.09 13.59 14.63
N ALA A 144 16.19 13.43 15.35
CA ALA A 144 17.48 13.05 14.78
C ALA A 144 17.49 11.63 14.22
N THR A 145 16.84 10.68 14.91
CA THR A 145 16.88 9.25 14.51
C THR A 145 15.83 8.90 13.44
N ARG A 146 14.65 9.54 13.47
CA ARG A 146 13.48 9.15 12.66
C ARG A 146 12.96 10.24 11.73
N GLY A 147 13.45 11.48 11.84
CA GLY A 147 13.10 12.57 10.92
C GLY A 147 11.77 13.27 11.19
N PHE A 148 11.07 12.96 12.28
CA PHE A 148 9.84 13.65 12.70
C PHE A 148 9.91 14.08 14.16
N SER A 149 9.22 15.17 14.49
CA SER A 149 9.21 15.76 15.83
C SER A 149 7.82 15.85 16.45
N THR A 150 6.79 15.36 15.76
CA THR A 150 5.42 15.35 16.28
C THR A 150 5.20 14.05 17.04
N VAL A 151 4.87 14.15 18.33
CA VAL A 151 4.80 12.99 19.24
C VAL A 151 3.55 13.11 20.12
N PRO A 152 2.69 12.08 20.19
CA PRO A 152 1.60 12.01 21.16
C PRO A 152 2.18 11.74 22.56
N VAL A 153 1.66 12.46 23.54
CA VAL A 153 2.00 12.28 24.95
C VAL A 153 0.91 11.45 25.62
N THR A 154 1.27 10.31 26.19
CA THR A 154 0.34 9.39 26.84
C THR A 154 0.73 9.17 28.29
N GLU A 155 -0.22 8.75 29.12
CA GLU A 155 -0.01 8.62 30.58
C GLU A 155 1.15 7.69 30.93
N SER A 156 1.27 6.55 30.27
CA SER A 156 2.38 5.60 30.51
C SER A 156 3.58 5.79 29.58
N GLY A 157 3.47 6.68 28.57
CA GLY A 157 4.45 6.79 27.49
C GLY A 157 4.46 5.62 26.51
N SER A 158 3.44 4.75 26.55
CA SER A 158 3.25 3.63 25.63
C SER A 158 1.93 3.75 24.88
N MET A 159 1.87 3.15 23.69
CA MET A 159 0.65 3.04 22.89
C MET A 159 -0.43 2.25 23.63
N GLY A 160 -1.68 2.70 23.55
CA GLY A 160 -2.84 2.08 24.24
C GLY A 160 -3.16 2.65 25.62
N SER A 161 -2.34 3.57 26.16
CA SER A 161 -2.67 4.34 27.37
C SER A 161 -3.42 5.64 27.04
N LYS A 162 -3.93 6.31 28.06
CA LYS A 162 -4.73 7.54 27.91
C LYS A 162 -3.90 8.64 27.25
N LEU A 163 -4.42 9.25 26.18
CA LEU A 163 -3.81 10.40 25.52
C LEU A 163 -3.94 11.64 26.42
N LEU A 164 -2.81 12.25 26.77
CA LEU A 164 -2.74 13.48 27.58
C LEU A 164 -2.57 14.72 26.71
N GLY A 165 -1.87 14.60 25.57
CA GLY A 165 -1.66 15.72 24.67
C GLY A 165 -0.86 15.37 23.43
N LEU A 166 -0.52 16.40 22.66
CA LEU A 166 0.30 16.32 21.45
C LEU A 166 1.39 17.39 21.50
N VAL A 167 2.61 17.01 21.14
CA VAL A 167 3.73 17.93 20.96
C VAL A 167 4.06 17.99 19.47
N THR A 168 4.19 19.19 18.93
CA THR A 168 4.59 19.44 17.55
C THR A 168 5.92 20.19 17.49
N SER A 169 6.54 20.29 16.31
CA SER A 169 7.76 21.12 16.11
C SER A 169 7.57 22.57 16.59
N ARG A 170 6.39 23.14 16.36
CA ARG A 170 6.08 24.54 16.71
C ARG A 170 6.13 24.80 18.21
N ASP A 171 5.85 23.78 19.03
CA ASP A 171 5.83 23.90 20.48
C ASP A 171 7.25 23.91 21.10
N ILE A 172 8.22 23.30 20.41
CA ILE A 172 9.57 23.05 20.93
C ILE A 172 10.71 23.77 20.20
N ASP A 173 10.54 24.16 18.93
CA ASP A 173 11.65 24.68 18.12
C ASP A 173 12.22 26.00 18.70
N PHE A 174 11.36 26.86 19.27
CA PHE A 174 11.76 28.15 19.84
C PHE A 174 12.25 28.08 21.30
N ARG A 175 12.13 26.94 21.96
CA ARG A 175 12.58 26.78 23.36
C ARG A 175 14.06 26.41 23.39
N LYS A 176 14.86 27.23 24.09
CA LYS A 176 16.31 27.00 24.22
C LYS A 176 16.64 25.92 25.25
N ASP A 177 15.88 25.87 26.34
CA ASP A 177 16.05 24.87 27.38
C ASP A 177 15.39 23.56 26.95
N ARG A 178 16.20 22.51 26.80
CA ARG A 178 15.77 21.18 26.36
C ARG A 178 15.44 20.24 27.53
N SER A 179 15.63 20.70 28.78
CA SER A 179 15.32 19.93 29.99
C SER A 179 13.86 20.03 30.43
N ILE A 180 13.09 20.95 29.82
CA ILE A 180 11.67 21.15 30.09
C ILE A 180 10.88 19.88 29.79
N LYS A 181 9.93 19.55 30.67
CA LYS A 181 9.04 18.39 30.54
C LYS A 181 7.98 18.58 29.46
N LEU A 182 7.57 17.49 28.83
CA LEU A 182 6.54 17.51 27.80
C LEU A 182 5.18 17.97 28.31
N SER A 183 4.86 17.72 29.58
CA SER A 183 3.63 18.19 30.23
C SER A 183 3.46 19.72 30.22
N GLU A 184 4.55 20.49 30.15
CA GLU A 184 4.54 21.96 30.15
C GLU A 184 4.48 22.59 28.74
N VAL A 185 4.78 21.81 27.70
CA VAL A 185 4.80 22.25 26.29
C VAL A 185 3.64 21.72 25.48
N MET A 186 3.12 20.54 25.82
CA MET A 186 2.14 19.85 24.99
C MET A 186 0.84 20.63 24.86
N THR A 187 0.17 20.50 23.72
CA THR A 187 -1.22 20.88 23.60
C THR A 187 -2.07 19.84 24.33
N PRO A 188 -2.84 20.20 25.38
CA PRO A 188 -3.65 19.25 26.14
C PRO A 188 -4.71 18.57 25.27
N ALA A 189 -5.02 17.30 25.57
CA ALA A 189 -5.96 16.49 24.80
C ALA A 189 -7.36 17.14 24.64
N GLU A 190 -7.79 17.94 25.62
CA GLU A 190 -9.07 18.67 25.60
C GLU A 190 -9.16 19.72 24.47
N LYS A 191 -8.01 20.23 24.01
CA LYS A 191 -7.91 21.21 22.92
C LYS A 191 -7.65 20.55 21.57
N LEU A 192 -7.42 19.25 21.54
CA LEU A 192 -7.14 18.51 20.31
C LEU A 192 -8.43 18.07 19.64
N VAL A 193 -8.45 18.14 18.31
CA VAL A 193 -9.47 17.48 17.51
C VAL A 193 -9.09 16.01 17.41
N VAL A 194 -9.91 15.14 18.01
CA VAL A 194 -9.68 13.68 18.04
C VAL A 194 -10.76 12.91 17.26
N GLY A 195 -10.40 11.73 16.76
CA GLY A 195 -11.33 10.77 16.16
C GLY A 195 -11.51 9.54 17.06
N CYS A 196 -12.72 8.98 17.10
CA CYS A 196 -13.00 7.75 17.85
C CYS A 196 -12.91 6.54 16.92
N ASP A 197 -12.27 5.47 17.37
CA ASP A 197 -12.27 4.18 16.65
C ASP A 197 -13.62 3.48 16.84
N PRO A 198 -14.22 2.86 15.80
CA PRO A 198 -13.75 2.78 14.41
C PRO A 198 -14.09 4.02 13.57
N ILE A 199 -13.10 4.58 12.87
CA ILE A 199 -13.26 5.70 11.91
C ILE A 199 -12.73 5.31 10.52
N SER A 200 -13.44 5.74 9.46
CA SER A 200 -12.98 5.55 8.08
C SER A 200 -11.95 6.61 7.68
N LEU A 201 -11.01 6.28 6.78
CA LEU A 201 -10.01 7.24 6.32
C LEU A 201 -10.62 8.52 5.69
N PRO A 202 -11.67 8.45 4.85
CA PRO A 202 -12.31 9.66 4.33
C PRO A 202 -12.90 10.55 5.43
N GLU A 203 -13.48 9.95 6.47
CA GLU A 203 -14.03 10.68 7.62
C GLU A 203 -12.91 11.33 8.45
N ALA A 204 -11.81 10.62 8.68
CA ALA A 204 -10.65 11.16 9.37
C ALA A 204 -10.04 12.36 8.62
N HIS A 205 -9.89 12.27 7.30
CA HIS A 205 -9.41 13.38 6.47
C HIS A 205 -10.33 14.61 6.52
N ARG A 206 -11.66 14.41 6.63
CA ARG A 206 -12.61 15.52 6.80
C ARG A 206 -12.44 16.26 8.12
N ARG A 207 -12.04 15.58 9.20
CA ARG A 207 -11.84 16.21 10.52
C ARG A 207 -10.55 17.00 10.64
N ILE A 208 -9.53 16.62 9.86
CA ILE A 208 -8.19 17.25 9.90
C ILE A 208 -8.11 18.49 8.97
N ARG A 209 -8.98 18.57 7.96
CA ARG A 209 -9.13 19.73 7.08
C ARG A 209 -9.94 20.85 7.73
#